data_AF-A0AAW6SEH8-F1
#
_entry.id   AF-A0AAW6SEH8-F1
#
_cell.length_a   1.000
_cell.length_b   1.000
_cell.length_c   1.000
_cell.angle_alpha   90.00
_cell.angle_beta   90.00
_cell.angle_gamma   90.00
#
_symmetry.space_group_name_H-M   'P 1'
#
loop_
_entity.id
_entity.type
_entity.pdbx_description
1 polymer ?
#
loop_
_entity_poly.entity_id
_entity_poly.type
_entity_poly.pdbx_seq_one_letter_code
_entity_poly.pdbx_strand_id
1 'polypeptide(L)'
;KNIETGVIRQWGFIDVGDNSYTTVNLPIAFPSSFLALTVTPAMPGAFTGADVCGAGGKIINNSSFGCGMSSSISIPWSGVYFEAIGV
;
A
#
# COMPACT_ATOMS: atom_id res chain seq x y z
N LYS A 1 13.35 11.81 -4.57
CA LYS A 1 13.64 12.68 -3.40
C LYS A 1 13.75 14.12 -3.89
N ASN A 2 13.03 15.04 -3.29
CA ASN A 2 13.22 16.47 -3.50
C ASN A 2 14.32 16.96 -2.56
N ILE A 3 15.39 17.53 -3.11
CA ILE A 3 16.58 17.91 -2.34
C ILE A 3 16.40 19.22 -1.55
N GLU A 4 15.50 20.10 -1.98
CA GLU A 4 15.24 21.39 -1.36
C GLU A 4 14.35 21.24 -0.11
N THR A 5 13.37 20.34 -0.18
CA THR A 5 12.38 20.12 0.89
C THR A 5 12.66 18.88 1.73
N GLY A 6 13.57 18.01 1.28
CA GLY A 6 13.82 16.72 1.93
C GLY A 6 12.76 15.65 1.64
N VAL A 7 11.65 15.98 0.98
CA VAL A 7 10.53 15.05 0.74
C VAL A 7 10.97 13.85 -0.10
N ILE A 8 10.65 12.66 0.39
CA ILE A 8 10.86 11.38 -0.26
C ILE A 8 9.49 10.79 -0.60
N ARG A 9 9.31 10.36 -1.85
CA ARG A 9 8.18 9.54 -2.30
C ARG A 9 8.71 8.17 -2.67
N GLN A 10 8.07 7.13 -2.17
CA GLN A 10 8.33 5.73 -2.49
C GLN A 10 7.02 5.10 -2.95
N TRP A 11 7.08 4.16 -3.88
CA TRP A 11 5.89 3.48 -4.39
C TRP A 11 6.25 2.06 -4.80
N GLY A 12 5.24 1.23 -4.95
CA GLY A 12 5.44 -0.14 -5.39
C GLY A 12 4.17 -0.97 -5.37
N PHE A 13 4.36 -2.26 -5.59
CA PHE A 13 3.34 -3.29 -5.51
C PHE A 13 3.70 -4.29 -4.41
N ILE A 14 2.70 -4.73 -3.66
CA ILE A 14 2.83 -5.74 -2.62
C ILE A 14 1.81 -6.83 -2.91
N ASP A 15 2.30 -8.06 -3.05
CA ASP A 15 1.47 -9.25 -3.09
C ASP A 15 0.88 -9.48 -1.70
N VAL A 16 -0.44 -9.40 -1.60
CA VAL A 16 -1.18 -9.63 -0.36
C VAL A 16 -2.45 -10.38 -0.71
N GLY A 17 -2.64 -11.53 -0.05
CA GLY A 17 -3.82 -12.39 -0.19
C GLY A 17 -5.15 -11.64 -0.06
N ASP A 18 -6.21 -12.21 -0.63
CA ASP A 18 -7.56 -11.86 -0.20
C ASP A 18 -7.73 -12.14 1.31
N ASN A 19 -8.46 -11.27 1.98
CA ASN A 19 -8.68 -11.28 3.43
C ASN A 19 -7.38 -11.43 4.26
N SER A 20 -6.30 -10.84 3.76
CA SER A 20 -4.97 -10.95 4.37
C SER A 20 -4.35 -9.60 4.67
N TYR A 21 -3.34 -9.62 5.55
CA TYR A 21 -2.57 -8.45 5.97
C TYR A 21 -1.09 -8.80 6.05
N THR A 22 -0.24 -7.88 5.62
CA THR A 22 1.22 -8.05 5.69
C THR A 22 1.90 -6.76 6.14
N THR A 23 3.11 -6.90 6.67
CA THR A 23 4.00 -5.77 6.99
C THR A 23 5.08 -5.66 5.94
N VAL A 24 5.31 -4.44 5.48
CA VAL A 24 6.22 -4.10 4.39
C VAL A 24 7.30 -3.19 4.92
N ASN A 25 8.55 -3.55 4.66
CA ASN A 25 9.70 -2.69 4.90
C ASN A 25 9.96 -1.84 3.65
N LEU A 26 10.06 -0.53 3.84
CA LEU A 26 10.45 0.37 2.78
C LEU A 26 11.92 0.14 2.41
N PRO A 27 12.29 0.25 1.13
CA PRO A 27 13.69 0.17 0.69
C PRO A 27 14.60 1.17 1.42
N ILE A 28 14.07 2.35 1.77
CA ILE A 28 14.78 3.38 2.52
C ILE A 28 13.85 3.89 3.63
N ALA A 29 14.35 3.95 4.86
CA ALA A 29 13.64 4.59 5.96
C ALA A 29 13.52 6.10 5.74
N PHE A 30 12.38 6.69 6.10
CA PHE A 30 12.25 8.14 6.17
C PHE A 30 13.10 8.68 7.33
N PRO A 31 14.09 9.56 7.08
CA PRO A 31 15.00 10.04 8.12
C PRO A 31 14.34 10.65 9.35
N SER A 32 13.20 11.32 9.19
CA SER A 32 12.51 12.05 10.24
C SER A 32 11.08 11.56 10.47
N SER A 33 10.24 11.46 9.44
CA SER A 33 8.82 11.11 9.60
C SER A 33 8.19 10.49 8.36
N PHE A 34 7.42 9.43 8.56
CA PHE A 34 6.50 8.89 7.56
C PHE A 34 5.16 9.65 7.66
N LEU A 35 4.88 10.50 6.68
CA LEU A 35 3.80 11.49 6.71
C LEU A 35 2.48 10.97 6.15
N ALA A 36 2.52 10.20 5.05
CA ALA A 36 1.31 9.74 4.39
C ALA A 36 1.52 8.40 3.67
N LEU A 37 0.53 7.53 3.79
CA LEU A 37 0.45 6.26 3.07
C LEU A 37 -0.88 6.18 2.34
N THR A 38 -0.81 5.93 1.04
CA THR A 38 -1.98 5.57 0.23
C THR A 38 -1.80 4.13 -0.24
N VAL A 39 -2.84 3.31 -0.08
CA VAL A 39 -2.88 1.93 -0.57
C VAL A 39 -4.09 1.79 -1.47
N THR A 40 -3.89 1.19 -2.64
CA THR A 40 -4.95 0.99 -3.64
C THR A 40 -4.99 -0.49 -4.04
N PRO A 41 -6.16 -1.13 -4.08
CA PRO A 41 -6.30 -2.49 -4.60
C PRO A 41 -5.75 -2.61 -6.03
N ALA A 42 -4.94 -3.64 -6.30
CA ALA A 42 -4.55 -4.00 -7.65
C ALA A 42 -5.66 -4.87 -8.28
N MET A 43 -6.61 -4.22 -8.95
CA MET A 43 -7.75 -4.92 -9.55
C MET A 43 -7.37 -5.60 -10.87
N PRO A 44 -7.71 -6.90 -11.08
CA PRO A 44 -7.45 -7.60 -12.33
C PRO A 44 -8.28 -7.12 -13.52
N GLY A 45 -9.37 -6.42 -13.24
CA GLY A 45 -10.33 -5.97 -14.23
C GLY A 45 -11.47 -5.19 -13.56
N ALA A 46 -12.48 -4.84 -14.35
CA ALA A 46 -13.67 -4.18 -13.83
C ALA A 46 -14.54 -5.17 -13.04
N PHE A 47 -15.05 -4.71 -11.89
CA PHE A 47 -16.07 -5.43 -11.12
C PHE A 47 -17.45 -4.92 -11.48
N THR A 48 -18.47 -5.78 -11.39
CA THR A 48 -19.84 -5.44 -11.77
C THR A 48 -20.81 -5.81 -10.65
N GLY A 49 -21.95 -5.12 -10.57
CA GLY A 49 -22.97 -5.44 -9.57
C GLY A 49 -22.53 -5.12 -8.14
N ALA A 50 -22.60 -6.11 -7.26
CA ALA A 50 -22.36 -5.97 -5.81
C ALA A 50 -20.92 -6.32 -5.39
N ASP A 51 -20.05 -6.62 -6.36
CA ASP A 51 -18.66 -7.00 -6.13
C ASP A 51 -17.87 -5.84 -5.51
N VAL A 52 -17.16 -6.12 -4.41
CA VAL A 52 -16.31 -5.15 -3.71
C VAL A 52 -14.88 -5.64 -3.63
N CYS A 53 -13.96 -4.67 -3.67
CA CYS A 53 -12.55 -4.89 -3.39
C CYS A 53 -12.01 -3.65 -2.68
N GLY A 54 -11.50 -3.86 -1.47
CA GLY A 54 -10.97 -2.80 -0.62
C GLY A 54 -9.55 -3.12 -0.22
N ALA A 55 -8.77 -2.05 0.00
CA ALA A 55 -7.46 -2.15 0.60
C ALA A 55 -7.30 -1.06 1.66
N GLY A 56 -6.49 -1.36 2.67
CA GLY A 56 -6.19 -0.46 3.77
C GLY A 56 -4.73 -0.51 4.13
N GLY A 57 -4.18 0.62 4.55
CA GLY A 57 -2.81 0.77 5.01
C GLY A 57 -2.73 1.39 6.40
N LYS A 58 -1.69 1.05 7.14
CA LYS A 58 -1.34 1.66 8.42
C LYS A 58 0.17 1.92 8.47
N ILE A 59 0.54 3.18 8.74
CA ILE A 59 1.93 3.54 9.06
C ILE A 59 2.29 2.91 10.42
N ILE A 60 3.41 2.17 10.48
CA ILE A 60 3.87 1.51 11.70
C ILE A 60 5.03 2.30 12.32
N ASN A 61 6.03 2.65 11.51
CA ASN A 61 7.16 3.50 11.88
C ASN A 61 7.79 4.11 10.62
N ASN A 62 8.92 4.80 10.74
CA ASN A 62 9.57 5.48 9.62
C ASN A 62 10.11 4.58 8.50
N SER A 63 10.21 3.27 8.73
CA SER A 63 10.75 2.31 7.76
C SER A 63 9.76 1.22 7.36
N SER A 64 8.55 1.19 7.95
CA SER A 64 7.57 0.17 7.64
C SER A 64 6.13 0.64 7.76
N PHE A 65 5.30 -0.01 6.98
CA PHE A 65 3.85 0.07 7.06
C PHE A 65 3.27 -1.33 6.98
N GLY A 66 2.02 -1.48 7.39
CA GLY A 66 1.26 -2.66 7.05
C GLY A 66 0.12 -2.33 6.09
N CYS A 67 -0.24 -3.32 5.28
CA CYS A 67 -1.31 -3.20 4.32
C CYS A 67 -2.07 -4.52 4.21
N GLY A 68 -3.35 -4.41 3.87
CA GLY A 68 -4.21 -5.55 3.62
C GLY A 68 -5.18 -5.29 2.50
N MET A 69 -5.79 -6.38 2.02
CA MET A 69 -6.80 -6.40 0.98
C MET A 69 -7.93 -7.33 1.41
N SER A 70 -9.16 -7.00 1.02
CA SER A 70 -10.32 -7.87 1.13
C SER A 70 -11.21 -7.65 -0.08
N SER A 71 -11.76 -8.73 -0.62
CA SER A 71 -12.67 -8.71 -1.74
C SER A 71 -13.82 -9.70 -1.55
N SER A 72 -14.98 -9.40 -2.14
CA SER A 72 -16.12 -10.32 -2.16
C SER A 72 -16.13 -11.23 -3.39
N ILE A 73 -15.05 -11.21 -4.17
CA ILE A 73 -14.91 -11.90 -5.46
C ILE A 73 -13.76 -12.89 -5.41
N SER A 74 -13.90 -13.99 -6.15
CA SER A 74 -12.77 -14.93 -6.31
C SER A 74 -11.83 -14.38 -7.38
N ILE A 75 -10.68 -13.84 -6.93
CA ILE A 75 -9.62 -13.33 -7.82
C ILE A 75 -8.40 -14.26 -7.81
N PRO A 76 -7.81 -14.55 -8.99
CA PRO A 76 -6.65 -15.43 -9.10
C PRO A 76 -5.34 -14.77 -8.64
N TRP A 77 -5.33 -13.45 -8.46
CA TRP A 77 -4.24 -12.69 -7.86
C TRP A 77 -4.81 -11.62 -6.95
N SER A 78 -4.09 -11.29 -5.88
CA SER A 78 -4.48 -10.30 -4.89
C SER A 78 -3.25 -9.50 -4.49
N GLY A 79 -3.37 -8.18 -4.46
CA GLY A 79 -2.25 -7.32 -4.12
C GLY A 79 -2.63 -5.86 -4.10
N VAL A 80 -1.72 -5.02 -3.64
CA VAL A 80 -1.97 -3.59 -3.52
C VAL A 80 -0.84 -2.78 -4.11
N TYR A 81 -1.19 -1.67 -4.77
CA TYR A 81 -0.24 -0.59 -5.03
C TYR A 81 -0.16 0.32 -3.81
N PHE A 82 1.01 0.87 -3.56
CA PHE A 82 1.18 1.87 -2.50
C PHE A 82 1.95 3.09 -2.99
N GLU A 83 1.67 4.22 -2.34
CA GLU A 83 2.53 5.39 -2.29
C GLU A 83 2.78 5.76 -0.82
N ALA A 84 4.05 5.93 -0.48
CA ALA A 84 4.55 6.34 0.82
C ALA A 84 5.29 7.68 0.69
N ILE A 85 4.92 8.66 1.51
CA ILE A 85 5.51 10.00 1.51
C ILE A 85 6.06 10.30 2.91
N GLY A 86 7.27 10.80 2.98
CA GLY A 86 7.92 11.19 4.22
C GLY A 86 9.13 12.10 4.02
N VAL A 87 9.79 12.43 5.11
CA VAL A 87 10.99 13.29 5.19
C VAL A 87 12.04 12.68 6.10
#